data_AF-A0A3B9GIZ1-F1
#
_entry.id   AF-A0A3B9GIZ1-F1
#
_cell.length_a   1.000
_cell.length_b   1.000
_cell.length_c   1.000
_cell.angle_alpha   90.00
_cell.angle_beta   90.00
_cell.angle_gamma   90.00
#
_symmetry.space_group_name_H-M   'P 1'
#
loop_
_entity.id
_entity.type
_entity.pdbx_description
1 polymer ?
#
loop_
_entity_poly.entity_id
_entity_poly.type
_entity_poly.pdbx_seq_one_letter_code
_entity_poly.pdbx_strand_id
1 'polypeptide(L)'
;MEAVAWFEHRYIMHGFLWIWHEDHHKPIRKGLQLNDLFVLLFALPSFLCIFLGLLYGIWYLPAIGYGLALYGIAYTLFHDIMFHKRVKWLKLKPRGRYFEGIIAAHRLHHRVNEKDGALSFGFLYAPKSYRSPDTWPPKA
;
A
#
# COMPACT_ATOMS: atom_id res chain seq x y z
N MET A 1 -7.37 -8.00 5.22
CA MET A 1 -6.10 -7.40 4.76
C MET A 1 -6.15 -5.89 4.65
N GLU A 2 -7.13 -5.26 3.99
CA GLU A 2 -7.17 -3.79 3.82
C GLU A 2 -7.09 -2.98 5.12
N ALA A 3 -7.80 -3.39 6.18
CA ALA A 3 -7.73 -2.71 7.49
C ALA A 3 -6.32 -2.80 8.12
N VAL A 4 -5.64 -3.93 7.92
CA VAL A 4 -4.26 -4.14 8.40
C VAL A 4 -3.33 -3.24 7.60
N ALA A 5 -3.44 -3.24 6.27
CA ALA A 5 -2.62 -2.39 5.41
C ALA A 5 -2.83 -0.89 5.69
N TRP A 6 -4.07 -0.46 5.93
CA TRP A 6 -4.38 0.91 6.35
C TRP A 6 -3.69 1.25 7.68
N PHE A 7 -3.73 0.33 8.66
CA PHE A 7 -3.09 0.52 9.96
C PHE A 7 -1.57 0.60 9.82
N GLU A 8 -0.97 -0.36 9.10
CA GLU A 8 0.46 -0.37 8.82
C GLU A 8 0.89 0.93 8.13
N HIS A 9 0.14 1.37 7.12
CA HIS A 9 0.45 2.60 6.41
C HIS A 9 0.37 3.83 7.31
N ARG A 10 -0.72 3.99 8.09
CA ARG A 10 -0.91 5.16 8.95
C ARG A 10 0.03 5.19 10.16
N TYR A 11 0.27 4.06 10.82
CA TYR A 11 0.93 4.03 12.13
C TYR A 11 2.36 3.51 12.07
N ILE A 12 2.71 2.66 11.09
CA ILE A 12 4.06 2.14 10.93
C ILE A 12 4.81 2.98 9.91
N MET A 13 4.32 3.05 8.66
CA MET A 13 5.00 3.74 7.56
C MET A 13 5.00 5.27 7.76
N HIS A 14 3.88 5.86 8.15
CA HIS A 14 3.76 7.29 8.53
C HIS A 14 4.08 7.56 10.01
N GLY A 15 4.57 6.55 10.73
CA GLY A 15 4.99 6.67 12.13
C GLY A 15 6.49 6.47 12.26
N PHE A 16 6.88 5.43 13.00
CA PHE A 16 8.29 5.21 13.34
C PHE A 16 9.16 4.73 12.17
N LEU A 17 8.56 4.20 11.09
CA LEU A 17 9.27 3.89 9.84
C LEU A 17 9.11 4.97 8.77
N TRP A 18 8.80 6.21 9.15
CA TRP A 18 8.76 7.34 8.21
C TRP A 18 10.06 7.51 7.44
N ILE A 19 11.22 7.25 8.05
CA ILE A 19 12.51 7.33 7.35
C ILE A 19 12.61 6.37 6.15
N TRP A 20 11.86 5.26 6.15
CA TRP A 20 11.77 4.35 5.00
C TRP A 20 10.71 4.81 3.99
N HIS A 21 9.67 5.51 4.44
CA HIS A 21 8.55 5.92 3.59
C HIS A 21 8.69 7.35 3.04
N GLU A 22 9.59 8.17 3.58
CA GLU A 22 9.75 9.56 3.17
C GLU A 22 10.21 9.67 1.72
N ASP A 23 11.14 8.80 1.29
CA ASP A 23 11.67 8.83 -0.08
C ASP A 23 10.63 8.46 -1.14
N HIS A 24 9.53 7.85 -0.69
CA HIS A 24 8.37 7.56 -1.49
C HIS A 24 7.45 8.77 -1.63
N HIS A 25 7.24 9.53 -0.55
CA HIS A 25 6.50 10.79 -0.56
C HIS A 25 7.24 11.94 -1.25
N LYS A 26 8.56 11.98 -1.08
CA LYS A 26 9.47 12.98 -1.64
C LYS A 26 10.50 12.23 -2.49
N PRO A 27 10.17 11.85 -3.74
CA PRO A 27 11.09 11.08 -4.58
C PRO A 27 12.37 11.87 -4.91
N ILE A 28 13.46 11.55 -4.20
CA ILE A 28 14.79 12.15 -4.40
C ILE A 28 15.53 11.48 -5.57
N ARG A 29 15.26 10.19 -5.84
CA ARG A 29 15.94 9.39 -6.88
C ARG A 29 14.97 8.48 -7.62
N LYS A 30 15.37 8.08 -8.85
CA LYS A 30 14.70 7.04 -9.65
C LYS A 30 15.33 5.68 -9.32
N GLY A 31 14.55 4.60 -9.43
CA GLY A 31 15.00 3.24 -9.10
C GLY A 31 14.61 2.83 -7.69
N LEU A 32 15.37 1.91 -7.08
CA LEU A 32 15.08 1.37 -5.74
C LEU A 32 14.93 2.50 -4.70
N GLN A 33 13.96 2.36 -3.82
CA GLN A 33 13.64 3.27 -2.71
C GLN A 33 13.79 2.51 -1.40
N LEU A 34 14.10 3.21 -0.30
CA LEU A 34 14.03 2.62 1.05
C LEU A 34 12.63 2.09 1.34
N ASN A 35 11.61 2.70 0.74
CA ASN A 35 10.24 2.18 0.79
C ASN A 35 10.10 0.75 0.26
N ASP A 36 10.99 0.29 -0.63
CA ASP A 36 10.94 -1.07 -1.15
C ASP A 36 11.23 -2.12 -0.07
N LEU A 37 11.84 -1.71 1.06
CA LEU A 37 12.04 -2.57 2.23
C LEU A 37 10.72 -3.00 2.86
N PHE A 38 9.62 -2.25 2.68
CA PHE A 38 8.30 -2.66 3.17
C PHE A 38 7.79 -3.95 2.51
N VAL A 39 8.29 -4.30 1.31
CA VAL A 39 8.00 -5.61 0.69
C VAL A 39 8.45 -6.74 1.61
N LEU A 40 9.57 -6.58 2.34
CA LEU A 40 10.06 -7.59 3.27
C LEU A 40 9.16 -7.75 4.49
N LEU A 41 8.45 -6.69 4.91
CA LEU A 41 7.48 -6.79 6.01
C LEU A 41 6.27 -7.65 5.66
N PHE A 42 5.93 -7.79 4.37
CA PHE A 42 4.90 -8.74 3.93
C PHE A 42 5.48 -10.10 3.56
N ALA A 43 6.64 -10.11 2.89
CA ALA A 43 7.25 -11.33 2.38
C ALA A 43 7.77 -12.23 3.52
N LEU A 44 8.38 -11.67 4.56
CA LEU A 44 8.96 -12.47 5.64
C LEU A 44 7.88 -13.18 6.49
N PRO A 45 6.82 -12.50 6.99
CA PRO A 45 5.72 -13.20 7.66
C PRO A 45 5.00 -14.18 6.74
N SER A 46 4.80 -13.83 5.47
CA SER A 46 4.22 -14.74 4.47
C SER A 46 5.03 -16.03 4.35
N PHE A 47 6.34 -15.91 4.14
CA PHE A 47 7.26 -17.04 4.05
C PHE A 47 7.26 -17.87 5.32
N LEU A 48 7.36 -17.25 6.50
CA LEU A 48 7.37 -17.97 7.78
C LEU A 48 6.06 -18.73 8.01
N CYS A 49 4.92 -18.12 7.72
CA CYS A 49 3.61 -18.79 7.81
C CYS A 49 3.53 -20.00 6.87
N ILE A 50 3.99 -19.88 5.62
CA ILE A 50 4.02 -21.01 4.67
C ILE A 50 4.99 -22.09 5.15
N PHE A 51 6.24 -21.72 5.43
CA PHE A 51 7.30 -22.64 5.79
C PHE A 51 6.99 -23.42 7.06
N LEU A 52 6.69 -22.72 8.17
CA LEU A 52 6.36 -23.36 9.45
C LEU A 52 5.04 -24.13 9.35
N GLY A 53 4.07 -23.60 8.61
CA GLY A 53 2.80 -24.26 8.37
C GLY A 53 2.94 -25.61 7.67
N LEU A 54 3.77 -25.67 6.63
CA LEU A 54 4.07 -26.91 5.92
C LEU A 54 4.95 -27.85 6.77
N LEU A 55 5.97 -27.31 7.46
CA LEU A 55 6.89 -28.07 8.29
C LEU A 55 6.19 -28.79 9.45
N TYR A 56 5.23 -28.13 10.09
CA TYR A 56 4.50 -28.66 11.25
C TYR A 56 3.10 -29.20 10.92
N GLY A 57 2.71 -29.22 9.64
CA GLY A 57 1.39 -29.72 9.21
C GLY A 57 0.21 -28.86 9.66
N ILE A 58 0.43 -27.58 9.96
CA ILE A 58 -0.60 -26.64 10.44
C ILE A 58 -1.25 -25.96 9.22
N TRP A 59 -2.28 -26.58 8.66
CA TRP A 59 -2.88 -26.21 7.37
C TRP A 59 -3.34 -24.74 7.22
N TYR A 60 -3.72 -24.06 8.32
CA TYR A 60 -4.19 -22.67 8.24
C TYR A 60 -3.04 -21.67 8.11
N LEU A 61 -1.82 -22.01 8.53
CA LEU A 61 -0.67 -21.11 8.44
C LEU A 61 -0.26 -20.86 6.97
N PRO A 62 -0.14 -21.87 6.09
CA PRO A 62 0.12 -21.63 4.68
C PRO A 62 -1.01 -20.85 4.01
N ALA A 63 -2.27 -21.06 4.39
CA ALA A 63 -3.39 -20.28 3.85
C ALA A 63 -3.25 -18.78 4.19
N ILE A 64 -2.88 -18.44 5.43
CA ILE A 64 -2.57 -17.07 5.84
C ILE A 64 -1.37 -16.53 5.05
N GLY A 65 -0.31 -17.32 4.95
CA GLY A 65 0.91 -16.91 4.24
C GLY A 65 0.69 -16.66 2.75
N TYR A 66 -0.11 -17.48 2.07
CA TYR A 66 -0.53 -17.23 0.68
C TYR A 66 -1.42 -15.99 0.57
N GLY A 67 -2.31 -15.74 1.54
CA GLY A 67 -3.10 -14.51 1.60
C GLY A 67 -2.21 -13.26 1.71
N LEU A 68 -1.17 -13.31 2.55
CA LEU A 68 -0.17 -12.25 2.67
C LEU A 68 0.61 -12.04 1.37
N ALA A 69 1.05 -13.12 0.73
CA ALA A 69 1.77 -13.07 -0.55
C ALA A 69 0.92 -12.43 -1.65
N LEU A 70 -0.32 -12.91 -1.83
CA LEU A 70 -1.24 -12.37 -2.83
C LEU A 70 -1.55 -10.89 -2.57
N TYR A 71 -1.73 -10.50 -1.31
CA TYR A 71 -1.95 -9.10 -0.97
C TYR A 71 -0.71 -8.24 -1.24
N GLY A 72 0.50 -8.71 -0.90
CA GLY A 72 1.76 -8.01 -1.19
C GLY A 72 2.04 -7.87 -2.70
N ILE A 73 1.68 -8.89 -3.49
CA ILE A 73 1.72 -8.81 -4.96
C ILE A 73 0.74 -7.75 -5.45
N ALA A 74 -0.52 -7.79 -4.98
CA ALA A 74 -1.53 -6.80 -5.35
C ALA A 74 -1.07 -5.39 -4.99
N TYR A 75 -0.52 -5.21 -3.78
CA TYR A 75 0.05 -3.96 -3.32
C TYR A 75 1.11 -3.45 -4.29
N THR A 76 2.10 -4.26 -4.65
CA THR A 76 3.18 -3.84 -5.57
C THR A 76 2.64 -3.48 -6.96
N LEU A 77 1.68 -4.26 -7.48
CA LEU A 77 1.05 -3.99 -8.77
C LEU A 77 0.24 -2.68 -8.77
N PHE A 78 -0.56 -2.43 -7.74
CA PHE A 78 -1.42 -1.25 -7.69
C PHE A 78 -0.64 0.00 -7.26
N HIS A 79 0.19 -0.11 -6.23
CA HIS A 79 0.94 1.01 -5.69
C HIS A 79 2.07 1.43 -6.61
N ASP A 80 3.07 0.58 -6.79
CA ASP A 80 4.32 0.96 -7.44
C ASP A 80 4.20 1.04 -8.96
N ILE A 81 3.44 0.10 -9.55
CA ILE A 81 3.30 0.01 -11.00
C ILE A 81 2.15 0.90 -11.49
N MET A 82 0.96 0.81 -10.89
CA MET A 82 -0.21 1.53 -11.39
C MET A 82 -0.28 2.98 -10.93
N PHE A 83 -0.13 3.26 -9.63
CA PHE A 83 -0.21 4.64 -9.10
C PHE A 83 1.08 5.42 -9.37
N HIS A 84 2.23 4.83 -9.03
CA HIS A 84 3.54 5.50 -9.11
C HIS A 84 4.26 5.33 -10.44
N LYS A 85 3.82 4.39 -11.29
CA LYS A 85 4.40 4.16 -12.62
C LYS A 85 5.91 3.95 -12.59
N ARG A 86 6.44 3.30 -11.54
CA ARG A 86 7.87 3.01 -11.38
C ARG A 86 8.39 2.09 -12.49
N VAL A 87 7.55 1.19 -12.99
CA VAL A 87 7.87 0.26 -14.09
C VAL A 87 7.26 0.76 -15.41
N LYS A 88 8.02 1.53 -16.19
CA LYS A 88 7.51 2.24 -17.38
C LYS A 88 7.01 1.34 -18.52
N TRP A 89 7.51 0.10 -18.63
CA TRP A 89 7.07 -0.85 -19.66
C TRP A 89 5.72 -1.50 -19.31
N LEU A 90 5.36 -1.55 -18.03
CA LEU A 90 4.11 -2.14 -17.56
C LEU A 90 3.09 -1.03 -17.27
N LYS A 91 2.33 -0.64 -18.29
CA LYS A 91 1.31 0.42 -18.18
C LYS A 91 -0.06 -0.17 -17.87
N LEU A 92 -0.33 -0.39 -16.59
CA LEU A 92 -1.68 -0.71 -16.13
C LEU A 92 -2.56 0.53 -16.27
N LYS A 93 -3.57 0.46 -17.14
CA LYS A 93 -4.57 1.52 -17.33
C LYS A 93 -5.90 1.05 -16.72
N PRO A 94 -6.08 1.19 -15.40
CA PRO A 94 -7.35 0.84 -14.79
C PRO A 94 -8.45 1.77 -15.32
N ARG A 95 -9.64 1.22 -15.58
CA ARG A 95 -10.80 1.97 -16.06
C ARG A 95 -11.97 1.80 -15.09
N GLY A 96 -12.74 2.87 -14.91
CA GLY A 96 -13.98 2.85 -14.14
C GLY A 96 -13.90 3.54 -12.78
N ARG A 97 -15.08 3.90 -12.27
CA ARG A 97 -15.28 4.76 -11.09
C ARG A 97 -14.61 4.26 -9.81
N TYR A 98 -14.43 2.95 -9.69
CA TYR A 98 -13.75 2.34 -8.54
C TYR A 98 -12.27 2.73 -8.51
N PHE A 99 -11.54 2.43 -9.58
CA PHE A 99 -10.10 2.74 -9.66
C PHE A 99 -9.84 4.23 -9.71
N GLU A 100 -10.69 5.01 -10.39
CA GLU A 100 -10.59 6.48 -10.39
C GLU A 100 -10.65 7.05 -8.97
N GLY A 101 -11.56 6.54 -8.13
CA GLY A 101 -11.68 6.97 -6.73
C GLY A 101 -10.44 6.61 -5.91
N ILE A 102 -9.91 5.40 -6.09
CA ILE A 102 -8.69 4.97 -5.38
C ILE A 102 -7.47 5.79 -5.81
N ILE A 103 -7.30 6.03 -7.11
CA ILE A 103 -6.21 6.87 -7.63
C ILE A 103 -6.33 8.30 -7.07
N ALA A 104 -7.53 8.85 -7.02
CA ALA A 104 -7.77 10.18 -6.47
C ALA A 104 -7.42 10.25 -4.98
N ALA A 105 -7.88 9.28 -4.18
CA ALA A 105 -7.56 9.17 -2.77
C ALA A 105 -6.05 9.02 -2.52
N HIS A 106 -5.37 8.19 -3.31
CA HIS A 106 -3.93 7.98 -3.23
C HIS A 106 -3.13 9.23 -3.62
N ARG A 107 -3.56 9.97 -4.64
CA ARG A 107 -2.94 11.27 -4.98
C ARG A 107 -3.15 12.31 -3.90
N LEU A 108 -4.33 12.33 -3.29
CA LEU A 108 -4.65 13.24 -2.20
C LEU A 108 -3.81 12.95 -0.96
N HIS A 109 -3.56 11.66 -0.67
CA HIS A 109 -2.61 11.24 0.34
C HIS A 109 -1.21 11.82 0.11
N HIS A 110 -0.64 11.68 -1.09
CA HIS A 110 0.69 12.25 -1.38
C HIS A 110 0.77 13.78 -1.43
N ARG A 111 -0.36 14.50 -1.40
CA ARG A 111 -0.34 15.97 -1.30
C ARG A 111 0.03 16.46 0.10
N VAL A 112 -0.24 15.65 1.11
CA VAL A 112 0.10 15.95 2.50
C VAL A 112 1.08 14.89 2.97
N ASN A 113 2.32 15.29 3.18
CA ASN A 113 3.41 14.38 3.56
C ASN A 113 3.47 14.14 5.07
N GLU A 114 2.45 14.56 5.81
CA GLU A 114 2.35 14.43 7.25
C GLU A 114 1.24 13.45 7.59
N LYS A 115 1.45 12.67 8.65
CA LYS A 115 0.45 11.73 9.18
C LYS A 115 -0.85 12.43 9.57
N ASP A 116 -0.72 13.61 10.15
CA ASP A 116 -1.84 14.47 10.54
C ASP A 116 -2.22 15.35 9.35
N GLY A 117 -3.47 15.29 8.92
CA GLY A 117 -3.96 15.93 7.71
C GLY A 117 -3.88 15.10 6.42
N ALA A 118 -3.19 13.95 6.40
CA ALA A 118 -3.29 13.00 5.29
C ALA A 118 -4.66 12.32 5.29
N LEU A 119 -5.39 12.52 4.19
CA LEU A 119 -6.81 12.21 4.16
C LEU A 119 -7.10 10.72 3.91
N SER A 120 -6.23 9.97 3.21
CA SER A 120 -6.45 8.56 2.89
C SER A 120 -5.19 7.75 3.13
N PHE A 121 -5.29 6.57 3.75
CA PHE A 121 -4.18 5.60 3.88
C PHE A 121 -4.52 4.24 3.26
N GLY A 122 -5.73 4.06 2.72
CA GLY A 122 -6.16 2.82 2.09
C GLY A 122 -5.56 2.65 0.69
N PHE A 123 -5.35 1.39 0.28
CA PHE A 123 -4.76 1.02 -1.01
C PHE A 123 -5.78 0.47 -2.00
N LEU A 124 -6.69 -0.38 -1.55
CA LEU A 124 -7.73 -1.01 -2.38
C LEU A 124 -9.13 -0.48 -2.05
N TYR A 125 -9.25 0.41 -1.08
CA TYR A 125 -10.50 1.03 -0.71
C TYR A 125 -10.37 2.54 -0.59
N ALA A 126 -11.28 3.25 -1.27
CA ALA A 126 -11.44 4.69 -1.15
C ALA A 126 -12.92 5.03 -0.90
N PRO A 127 -13.24 5.70 0.22
CA PRO A 127 -14.53 6.35 0.45
C PRO A 127 -14.98 7.21 -0.73
N LYS A 128 -16.30 7.25 -0.96
CA LYS A 128 -16.89 8.04 -2.07
C LYS A 128 -16.54 9.53 -1.99
N SER A 129 -16.33 10.05 -0.78
CA SER A 129 -15.92 11.42 -0.50
C SER A 129 -14.62 11.84 -1.19
N TYR A 130 -13.70 10.92 -1.48
CA TYR A 130 -12.44 11.27 -2.18
C TYR A 130 -12.60 11.51 -3.68
N ARG A 131 -13.78 11.23 -4.24
CA ARG A 131 -14.02 11.31 -5.69
C ARG A 131 -14.19 12.74 -6.20
N SER A 132 -14.56 13.68 -5.33
CA SER A 132 -14.79 15.08 -5.73
C SER A 132 -14.27 16.05 -4.66
N PRO A 133 -13.58 17.15 -5.04
CA PRO A 133 -13.01 18.12 -4.09
C PRO A 133 -14.02 18.73 -3.11
N ASP A 134 -15.25 18.94 -3.55
CA ASP A 134 -16.39 19.44 -2.76
C ASP A 134 -16.85 18.44 -1.68
N THR A 135 -16.51 17.16 -1.83
CA THR A 135 -16.90 16.10 -0.89
C THR A 135 -15.74 15.58 -0.03
N TRP A 136 -14.56 16.19 -0.12
CA TRP A 136 -13.41 15.71 0.65
C TRP A 136 -13.70 15.78 2.15
N PRO A 137 -13.34 14.72 2.91
CA PRO A 137 -13.49 14.77 4.35
C PRO A 137 -12.57 15.86 4.93
N PRO A 138 -12.92 16.41 6.10
CA PRO A 138 -12.04 17.34 6.80
C PRO A 138 -10.68 16.69 7.08
N LYS A 139 -9.63 17.51 7.16
CA LYS A 139 -8.27 17.05 7.53
C LYS A 139 -8.35 16.25 8.82
N ALA A 140 -7.74 15.06 8.80
CA ALA A 140 -7.73 14.10 9.90
C ALA A 140 -6.68 14.45 10.96
#